data_AF-K2JXT5-F1
#
_entry.id   AF-K2JXT5-F1
#
_cell.length_a   1.000
_cell.length_b   1.000
_cell.length_c   1.000
_cell.angle_alpha   90.00
_cell.angle_beta   90.00
_cell.angle_gamma   90.00
#
_symmetry.space_group_name_H-M   'P 1'
#
loop_
_entity.id
_entity.type
_entity.pdbx_description
1 polymer ?
#
loop_
_entity_poly.entity_id
_entity_poly.type
_entity_poly.pdbx_seq_one_letter_code
_entity_poly.pdbx_strand_id
1 'polypeptide(L)'
;MLYENPLNTLDGKAYFYQNLSFKKILDFFKTILENDTIYHNNPFIFYRDLHEPLASIDDLRVNYDDLRVNYDDLRVNYDDLRVNYDDLRVNYDDLRVNYDDLRVNYDDLRVNYERLLQNASPLLELSQNTTFKIYRKAYQKSLPLLRAIRRWVKK
;
A
#
# COMPACT_ATOMS: atom_id res chain seq x y z
N MET A 1 -2.94 83.27 66.46
CA MET A 1 -3.40 83.29 65.05
C MET A 1 -4.38 82.13 64.83
N LEU A 2 -5.58 82.18 65.40
CA LEU A 2 -6.59 81.10 65.32
C LEU A 2 -7.90 81.58 64.66
N TYR A 3 -7.91 82.81 64.16
CA TYR A 3 -9.10 83.50 63.67
C TYR A 3 -8.97 83.99 62.21
N GLU A 4 -7.93 83.55 61.50
CA GLU A 4 -7.78 83.85 60.07
C GLU A 4 -8.72 82.98 59.25
N ASN A 5 -9.31 83.55 58.18
CA ASN A 5 -10.15 82.80 57.26
C ASN A 5 -9.29 81.80 56.48
N PRO A 6 -9.64 80.49 56.44
CA PRO A 6 -8.88 79.49 55.69
C PRO A 6 -8.94 79.69 54.17
N LEU A 7 -9.86 80.52 53.67
CA LEU A 7 -9.95 80.87 52.26
C LEU A 7 -9.13 82.11 51.92
N ASN A 8 -8.43 82.05 50.79
CA ASN A 8 -7.79 83.22 50.22
C ASN A 8 -8.84 84.28 49.85
N THR A 9 -8.47 85.55 49.96
CA THR A 9 -9.31 86.68 49.56
C THR A 9 -8.77 87.36 48.31
N LEU A 10 -9.65 87.62 47.34
CA LEU A 10 -9.36 88.46 46.17
C LEU A 10 -10.32 89.64 46.21
N ASP A 11 -9.79 90.88 46.15
CA ASP A 11 -10.56 92.12 46.29
C ASP A 11 -11.50 92.13 47.52
N GLY A 12 -11.03 91.56 48.63
CA GLY A 12 -11.78 91.48 49.89
C GLY A 12 -12.86 90.39 49.95
N LYS A 13 -13.03 89.58 48.90
CA LYS A 13 -13.96 88.44 48.88
C LYS A 13 -13.23 87.11 49.01
N ALA A 14 -13.65 86.28 49.96
CA ALA A 14 -13.16 84.91 50.09
C ALA A 14 -13.60 84.06 48.90
N TYR A 15 -12.69 83.23 48.36
CA TYR A 15 -12.97 82.37 47.21
C TYR A 15 -12.39 80.97 47.39
N PHE A 16 -13.00 79.98 46.73
CA PHE A 16 -12.45 78.63 46.65
C PHE A 16 -11.45 78.52 45.49
N TYR A 17 -10.40 77.74 45.70
CA TYR A 17 -9.41 77.43 44.67
C TYR A 17 -10.09 76.92 43.38
N GLN A 18 -9.61 77.38 42.22
CA GLN A 18 -10.17 77.08 40.89
C GLN A 18 -11.66 77.43 40.71
N ASN A 19 -12.23 78.35 41.50
CA ASN A 19 -13.65 78.69 41.47
C ASN A 19 -14.55 77.46 41.70
N LEU A 20 -14.11 76.55 42.59
CA LEU A 20 -14.87 75.36 42.95
C LEU A 20 -16.25 75.78 43.49
N SER A 21 -17.30 75.29 42.84
CA SER A 21 -18.68 75.59 43.17
C SER A 21 -19.56 74.46 42.65
N PHE A 22 -20.75 74.30 43.23
CA PHE A 22 -21.72 73.32 42.74
C PHE A 22 -22.06 73.52 41.26
N LYS A 23 -22.15 74.77 40.81
CA LYS A 23 -22.36 75.11 39.39
C LYS A 23 -21.26 74.52 38.50
N LYS A 24 -19.99 74.72 38.86
CA LYS A 24 -18.84 74.20 38.10
C LYS A 24 -18.84 72.67 38.01
N ILE A 25 -19.22 71.98 39.10
CA ILE A 25 -19.33 70.52 39.13
C ILE A 25 -20.48 70.03 38.23
N LEU A 26 -21.64 70.68 38.31
CA LEU A 26 -22.79 70.35 37.47
C LEU A 26 -22.51 70.57 35.98
N ASP A 27 -21.86 71.69 35.64
CA ASP A 27 -21.46 71.99 34.26
C ASP A 27 -20.50 70.92 33.71
N PHE A 28 -19.56 70.44 34.53
CA PHE A 28 -18.65 69.34 34.16
C PHE A 28 -19.41 68.03 33.86
N PHE A 29 -20.33 67.62 34.74
CA PHE A 29 -21.13 66.41 34.50
C PHE A 29 -22.06 66.56 33.29
N LYS A 30 -22.62 67.75 33.07
CA LYS A 30 -23.42 68.04 31.88
C LYS A 30 -22.60 67.85 30.60
N THR A 31 -21.36 68.38 30.55
CA THR A 31 -20.46 68.17 29.41
C THR A 31 -20.11 66.70 29.20
N ILE A 32 -19.93 65.91 30.26
CA ILE A 32 -19.70 64.46 30.13
C ILE A 32 -20.93 63.75 29.55
N LEU A 33 -22.13 64.11 30.02
CA LEU A 33 -23.38 63.47 29.60
C LEU A 33 -23.81 63.86 28.18
N GLU A 34 -23.48 65.07 27.73
CA GLU A 34 -23.79 65.55 26.38
C GLU A 34 -22.73 65.14 25.34
N ASN A 35 -21.64 64.51 25.77
CA ASN A 35 -20.51 64.18 24.92
C ASN A 35 -20.47 62.68 24.60
N ASP A 36 -20.85 62.34 23.37
CA ASP A 36 -20.88 60.96 22.87
C ASP A 36 -19.51 60.42 22.42
N THR A 37 -18.42 61.16 22.61
CA THR A 37 -17.09 60.70 22.19
C THR A 37 -16.49 59.71 23.19
N ILE A 38 -16.04 58.57 22.68
CA ILE A 38 -15.38 57.52 23.47
C ILE A 38 -13.90 57.90 23.63
N TYR A 39 -13.53 58.41 24.80
CA TYR A 39 -12.15 58.82 25.11
C TYR A 39 -11.23 57.68 25.57
N HIS A 40 -11.75 56.48 25.77
CA HIS A 40 -10.99 55.29 26.17
C HIS A 40 -10.82 54.34 24.98
N ASN A 41 -9.81 53.47 25.04
CA ASN A 41 -9.59 52.45 24.01
C ASN A 41 -10.87 51.64 23.79
N ASN A 42 -11.42 51.71 22.59
CA ASN A 42 -12.61 50.98 22.20
C ASN A 42 -12.21 49.54 21.80
N PRO A 43 -12.53 48.51 22.62
CA PRO A 43 -12.08 47.14 22.37
C PRO A 43 -12.78 46.50 21.16
N PHE A 44 -13.81 47.12 20.59
CA PHE A 44 -14.61 46.56 19.49
C PHE A 44 -13.91 46.57 18.12
N ILE A 45 -12.77 47.26 17.96
CA ILE A 45 -12.02 47.25 16.70
C ILE A 45 -11.41 45.86 16.40
N PHE A 46 -11.17 45.04 17.43
CA PHE A 46 -10.56 43.71 17.26
C PHE A 46 -11.57 42.58 16.95
N TYR A 47 -12.88 42.81 17.12
CA TYR A 47 -13.90 41.76 16.98
C TYR A 47 -14.65 41.78 15.64
N ARG A 48 -14.47 42.81 14.81
CA ARG A 48 -15.25 42.98 13.57
C ARG A 48 -14.79 42.12 12.41
N ASP A 49 -13.56 41.61 12.43
CA ASP A 49 -12.96 40.90 11.31
C ASP A 49 -12.54 39.46 11.69
N LEU A 50 -13.45 38.74 12.35
CA LEU A 50 -13.30 37.31 12.62
C LEU A 50 -13.70 36.44 11.44
N HIS A 51 -14.16 37.02 10.32
CA HIS A 51 -14.60 36.26 9.16
C HIS A 51 -13.44 35.58 8.44
N GLU A 52 -12.33 36.30 8.22
CA GLU A 52 -11.11 35.73 7.62
C GLU A 52 -10.51 34.57 8.43
N PRO A 53 -10.29 34.68 9.75
CA PRO A 53 -9.74 33.57 10.52
C PRO A 53 -10.70 32.38 10.63
N LEU A 54 -12.02 32.59 10.63
CA LEU A 54 -12.99 31.49 10.62
C LEU A 54 -13.01 30.76 9.28
N ALA A 55 -13.01 31.48 8.16
CA ALA A 55 -12.91 30.90 6.82
C ALA A 55 -11.59 30.10 6.67
N SER A 56 -10.48 30.64 7.18
CA SER A 56 -9.19 29.94 7.19
C SER A 56 -9.22 28.64 8.03
N ILE A 57 -9.95 28.62 9.15
CA ILE A 57 -10.12 27.41 9.97
C ILE A 57 -10.97 26.37 9.23
N ASP A 58 -12.03 26.79 8.55
CA ASP A 58 -12.88 25.89 7.77
C ASP A 58 -12.11 25.27 6.60
N ASP A 59 -11.32 26.07 5.88
CA ASP A 59 -10.44 25.55 4.82
C ASP A 59 -9.40 24.56 5.37
N LEU A 60 -8.82 24.83 6.54
CA LEU A 60 -7.90 23.90 7.20
C LEU A 60 -8.57 22.58 7.61
N ARG A 61 -9.85 22.63 8.03
CA ARG A 61 -10.63 21.43 8.36
C ARG A 61 -10.87 20.59 7.13
N VAL A 62 -11.29 21.20 6.03
CA VAL A 62 -11.50 20.50 4.74
C VAL A 62 -10.20 19.84 4.29
N ASN A 63 -9.08 20.58 4.31
CA ASN A 63 -7.77 20.02 3.94
C ASN A 63 -7.35 18.85 4.83
N TYR A 64 -7.65 18.91 6.13
CA TYR A 64 -7.38 17.82 7.06
C TYR A 64 -8.23 16.58 6.75
N ASP A 65 -9.52 16.77 6.48
CA ASP A 65 -10.43 15.68 6.12
C ASP A 65 -10.02 15.03 4.80
N ASP A 66 -9.63 15.83 3.79
CA ASP A 66 -9.10 15.31 2.53
C ASP A 66 -7.80 14.50 2.74
N LEU A 67 -6.89 14.99 3.58
CA LEU A 67 -5.67 14.25 3.90
C LEU A 67 -5.98 12.92 4.61
N ARG A 68 -6.99 12.90 5.48
CA ARG A 68 -7.44 11.70 6.17
C ARG A 68 -8.02 10.68 5.19
N VAL A 69 -8.87 11.10 4.25
CA VAL A 69 -9.41 10.21 3.21
C VAL A 69 -8.28 9.63 2.36
N ASN A 70 -7.33 10.46 1.91
CA ASN A 70 -6.18 10.00 1.15
C ASN A 70 -5.33 8.96 1.91
N TYR A 71 -5.19 9.12 3.23
CA TYR A 71 -4.49 8.14 4.07
C TYR A 71 -5.25 6.80 4.13
N ASP A 72 -6.57 6.85 4.29
CA ASP A 72 -7.41 5.64 4.33
C ASP A 72 -7.37 4.92 2.96
N ASP A 73 -7.42 5.65 1.85
CA ASP A 73 -7.28 5.07 0.50
C ASP A 73 -5.91 4.42 0.29
N LEU A 74 -4.83 5.05 0.76
CA LEU A 74 -3.49 4.47 0.70
C LEU A 74 -3.39 3.17 1.50
N ARG A 75 -4.06 3.12 2.66
CA ARG A 75 -4.12 1.91 3.49
C ARG A 75 -4.86 0.77 2.80
N VAL A 76 -6.01 1.05 2.17
CA VAL A 76 -6.75 0.05 1.39
C VAL A 76 -5.89 -0.49 0.25
N ASN A 77 -5.23 0.38 -0.52
CA ASN A 77 -4.33 -0.05 -1.60
C ASN A 77 -3.18 -0.94 -1.10
N TYR A 78 -2.65 -0.66 0.09
CA TYR A 78 -1.61 -1.50 0.70
C TYR A 78 -2.14 -2.89 1.07
N ASP A 79 -3.33 -2.97 1.66
CA ASP A 79 -3.98 -4.22 2.01
C ASP A 79 -4.28 -5.07 0.75
N ASP A 80 -4.76 -4.44 -0.32
CA ASP A 80 -4.99 -5.11 -1.62
C ASP A 80 -3.69 -5.65 -2.23
N LEU A 81 -2.59 -4.88 -2.16
CA LEU A 81 -1.29 -5.35 -2.63
C LEU A 81 -0.79 -6.56 -1.84
N ARG A 82 -1.05 -6.57 -0.53
CA ARG A 82 -0.69 -7.69 0.35
C ARG A 82 -1.47 -8.96 -0.01
N VAL A 83 -2.77 -8.85 -0.26
CA VAL A 83 -3.60 -9.99 -0.71
C VAL A 83 -3.06 -10.55 -2.04
N ASN A 84 -2.79 -9.68 -3.02
CA ASN A 84 -2.22 -10.10 -4.30
C ASN A 84 -0.88 -10.82 -4.16
N TYR A 85 -0.04 -10.40 -3.22
CA TYR A 85 1.23 -11.06 -2.94
C TYR A 85 1.02 -12.47 -2.35
N ASP A 86 0.09 -12.62 -1.42
CA ASP A 86 -0.24 -13.91 -0.82
C ASP A 86 -0.82 -14.88 -1.88
N ASP A 87 -1.68 -14.40 -2.78
CA ASP A 87 -2.22 -15.19 -3.89
C ASP A 87 -1.12 -15.64 -4.86
N LEU A 88 -0.16 -14.76 -5.19
CA LEU A 88 0.97 -15.11 -6.04
C LEU A 88 1.86 -16.18 -5.40
N ARG A 89 2.03 -16.11 -4.07
CA ARG A 89 2.79 -17.11 -3.31
C ARG A 89 2.11 -18.48 -3.36
N VAL A 90 0.80 -18.55 -3.17
CA VAL A 90 0.04 -19.81 -3.29
C VAL A 90 0.17 -20.40 -4.69
N ASN A 91 0.01 -19.58 -5.74
CA ASN A 91 0.19 -20.04 -7.12
C ASN A 91 1.59 -20.60 -7.39
N TYR A 92 2.63 -19.99 -6.79
CA TYR A 92 4.00 -20.49 -6.91
C TYR A 92 4.17 -21.86 -6.23
N ASP A 93 3.60 -22.03 -5.04
CA ASP A 93 3.64 -23.31 -4.31
C ASP A 93 2.89 -24.41 -5.09
N ASP A 94 1.73 -24.10 -5.69
CA ASP A 94 0.98 -25.03 -6.54
C ASP A 94 1.78 -25.43 -7.80
N LEU A 95 2.45 -24.47 -8.45
CA LEU A 95 3.30 -24.77 -9.60
C LEU A 95 4.47 -25.68 -9.22
N ARG A 96 5.04 -25.48 -8.02
CA ARG A 96 6.12 -26.33 -7.50
C ARG A 96 5.65 -27.75 -7.27
N VAL A 97 4.47 -27.96 -6.69
CA VAL A 97 3.88 -29.30 -6.50
C VAL A 97 3.66 -29.97 -7.85
N ASN A 98 3.07 -29.27 -8.83
CA ASN A 98 2.87 -29.81 -10.18
C ASN A 98 4.19 -30.23 -10.85
N TYR A 99 5.26 -29.46 -10.64
CA TYR A 99 6.58 -29.82 -11.15
C TYR A 99 7.12 -31.11 -10.52
N ASP A 100 6.98 -31.25 -9.20
CA ASP A 100 7.39 -32.45 -8.48
C ASP A 100 6.60 -33.69 -8.94
N ASP A 101 5.29 -33.55 -9.15
CA ASP A 101 4.44 -34.63 -9.69
C ASP A 101 4.85 -35.04 -11.11
N LEU A 102 5.17 -34.06 -11.98
CA LEU A 102 5.65 -34.34 -13.32
C LEU A 102 6.99 -35.08 -13.31
N ARG A 103 7.86 -34.71 -12.37
CA ARG A 103 9.16 -35.38 -12.18
C ARG A 103 8.98 -36.85 -11.77
N VAL A 104 8.08 -37.12 -10.82
CA VAL A 104 7.77 -38.51 -10.40
C VAL A 104 7.21 -39.31 -11.58
N ASN A 105 6.27 -38.74 -12.34
CA ASN A 105 5.72 -39.40 -13.54
C ASN A 105 6.81 -39.72 -14.59
N TYR A 106 7.78 -38.82 -14.77
CA TYR A 106 8.91 -39.06 -15.66
C TYR A 106 9.78 -40.23 -15.18
N ASP A 107 10.10 -40.26 -13.88
CA ASP A 107 10.89 -41.35 -13.29
C ASP A 107 10.17 -42.70 -13.41
N ASP A 108 8.84 -42.75 -13.20
CA ASP A 108 8.03 -43.94 -13.41
C ASP A 108 8.03 -44.41 -14.87
N LEU A 109 7.90 -43.48 -15.82
CA LEU A 109 7.97 -43.79 -17.25
C LEU A 109 9.34 -44.34 -17.63
N ARG A 110 10.41 -43.77 -17.08
CA ARG A 110 11.78 -44.26 -17.29
C ARG A 110 11.94 -45.69 -16.77
N VAL A 111 11.48 -45.98 -15.56
CA VAL A 111 11.53 -47.34 -15.00
C VAL A 111 10.73 -48.33 -15.86
N ASN A 112 9.55 -47.93 -16.31
CA ASN A 112 8.73 -48.76 -17.21
C ASN A 112 9.44 -49.04 -18.55
N TYR A 113 10.11 -48.04 -19.12
CA TYR A 113 10.92 -48.21 -20.32
C TYR A 113 12.08 -49.18 -20.10
N GLU A 114 12.81 -49.05 -19.00
CA GLU A 114 13.90 -49.98 -18.65
C GLU A 114 13.41 -51.42 -18.49
N ARG A 115 12.25 -51.63 -17.84
CA ARG A 115 11.61 -52.96 -17.72
C ARG A 115 11.22 -53.53 -19.08
N LEU A 116 10.66 -52.71 -19.97
CA LEU A 116 10.29 -53.13 -21.32
C LEU A 116 11.53 -53.54 -22.13
N LEU A 117 12.61 -52.76 -22.03
CA LEU A 117 13.88 -53.09 -22.67
C LEU A 117 14.43 -54.44 -22.18
N GLN A 118 14.45 -54.65 -20.85
CA GLN A 118 14.88 -55.92 -20.25
C GLN A 118 14.04 -57.12 -20.73
N ASN A 119 12.73 -56.94 -20.94
CA ASN A 119 11.85 -58.00 -21.44
C ASN A 119 12.02 -58.25 -22.95
N ALA A 120 12.33 -57.20 -23.72
CA ALA A 120 12.47 -57.30 -25.18
C ALA A 120 13.82 -57.90 -25.61
N SER A 121 14.91 -57.60 -24.90
CA SER A 121 16.25 -58.12 -25.21
C SER A 121 16.33 -59.66 -25.35
N PRO A 122 15.85 -60.47 -24.40
CA PRO A 122 15.92 -61.92 -24.51
C PRO A 122 15.03 -62.47 -25.64
N LEU A 123 13.89 -61.82 -25.93
CA LEU A 123 13.03 -62.21 -27.05
C LEU A 123 13.71 -61.97 -28.40
N LEU A 124 14.41 -60.85 -28.55
CA LEU A 124 15.20 -60.55 -29.74
C LEU A 124 16.31 -61.59 -29.93
N GLU A 125 17.06 -61.90 -28.88
CA GLU A 125 18.14 -62.89 -28.91
C GLU A 125 17.62 -64.30 -29.22
N LEU A 126 16.50 -64.72 -28.61
CA LEU A 126 15.81 -65.97 -28.92
C LEU A 126 15.40 -66.05 -30.39
N SER A 127 14.83 -64.98 -30.94
CA SER A 127 14.41 -64.94 -32.35
C SER A 127 15.59 -65.10 -33.31
N GLN A 128 16.72 -64.43 -33.03
CA GLN A 128 17.92 -64.53 -33.85
C GLN A 128 18.54 -65.93 -33.77
N ASN A 129 18.60 -66.51 -32.58
CA ASN A 129 19.14 -67.86 -32.35
C ASN A 129 18.27 -68.94 -33.02
N THR A 130 16.95 -68.85 -32.90
CA THR A 130 16.02 -69.76 -33.58
C THR A 130 16.12 -69.65 -35.10
N THR A 131 16.19 -68.43 -35.65
CA THR A 131 16.39 -68.18 -37.08
C THR A 131 17.70 -68.81 -37.59
N PHE A 132 18.81 -68.60 -36.87
CA PHE A 132 20.10 -69.21 -37.21
C PHE A 132 20.05 -70.75 -37.16
N LYS A 133 19.44 -71.32 -36.12
CA LYS A 133 19.26 -72.78 -35.98
C LYS A 133 18.45 -73.37 -37.13
N ILE A 134 17.37 -72.71 -37.54
CA ILE A 134 16.54 -73.13 -38.68
C ILE A 134 17.36 -73.10 -39.97
N TYR A 135 18.07 -72.00 -40.23
CA TYR A 135 18.88 -71.85 -41.44
C TYR A 135 19.99 -72.90 -41.53
N ARG A 136 20.72 -73.13 -40.42
CA ARG A 136 21.75 -74.17 -40.33
C ARG A 136 21.17 -75.57 -40.59
N LYS A 137 20.00 -75.88 -40.01
CA LYS A 137 19.33 -77.18 -40.20
C LYS A 137 18.86 -77.37 -41.65
N ALA A 138 18.33 -76.32 -42.28
CA ALA A 138 17.96 -76.33 -43.70
C ALA A 138 19.17 -76.55 -44.60
N TYR A 139 20.26 -75.82 -44.36
CA TYR A 139 21.53 -75.97 -45.10
C TYR A 139 22.13 -77.37 -44.95
N GLN A 140 22.18 -77.92 -43.74
CA GLN A 140 22.67 -79.28 -43.49
C GLN A 140 21.84 -80.34 -44.25
N LYS A 141 20.52 -80.17 -44.33
CA LYS A 141 19.65 -81.08 -45.10
C LYS A 141 19.84 -80.95 -46.61
N SER A 142 20.10 -79.75 -47.14
CA SER A 142 20.28 -79.52 -48.58
C SER A 142 21.71 -79.79 -49.07
N LEU A 143 22.71 -79.79 -48.20
CA LEU A 143 24.12 -80.01 -48.54
C LEU A 143 24.40 -81.32 -49.32
N PRO A 144 23.82 -82.49 -48.95
CA PRO A 144 24.02 -83.73 -49.70
C PRO A 144 23.44 -83.65 -51.11
N LEU A 145 22.26 -83.03 -51.26
CA LEU A 145 21.60 -82.81 -52.55
C LEU A 145 22.44 -81.87 -53.44
N LEU A 146 22.94 -80.76 -52.89
CA LEU A 146 23.84 -79.85 -53.61
C LEU A 146 25.14 -80.55 -54.04
N ARG A 147 25.71 -81.41 -53.18
CA ARG A 147 26.90 -82.22 -53.53
C ARG A 147 26.59 -83.22 -54.64
N ALA A 148 25.43 -83.86 -54.63
CA ALA A 148 24.99 -84.77 -55.68
C ALA A 148 24.82 -84.05 -57.02
N ILE A 149 24.11 -82.91 -57.02
CA ILE A 149 23.94 -82.05 -58.20
C ILE A 149 25.30 -81.59 -58.76
N ARG A 150 26.22 -81.14 -57.89
CA ARG A 150 27.56 -80.69 -58.31
C ARG A 150 28.38 -81.81 -58.94
N ARG A 151 28.27 -83.05 -58.46
CA ARG A 151 28.92 -84.22 -59.07
C ARG A 151 28.32 -84.55 -60.44
N TRP A 152 27.01 -84.35 -60.60
CA TRP A 152 26.30 -84.57 -61.85
C TRP A 152 26.67 -83.54 -62.92
N VAL A 153 26.74 -82.25 -62.58
CA VAL A 153 27.11 -81.16 -63.50
C VAL A 153 28.57 -81.22 -63.96
N LYS A 154 29.45 -81.89 -63.19
CA LYS A 154 30.88 -82.06 -63.52
C LYS A 154 31.19 -83.32 -64.33
N LYS A 155 30.19 -84.15 -64.62
CA LYS A 155 30.28 -85.24 -65.62
C LYS A 155 29.76 -84.73 -66.95
#